data_AF-A0A9D5AAD7-F1
#
_entry.id   AF-A0A9D5AAD7-F1
#
_cell.length_a   1.000
_cell.length_b   1.000
_cell.length_c   1.000
_cell.angle_alpha   90.00
_cell.angle_beta   90.00
_cell.angle_gamma   90.00
#
_symmetry.space_group_name_H-M   'P 1'
#
loop_
_entity.id
_entity.type
_entity.pdbx_description
1 polymer ?
#
loop_
_entity_poly.entity_id
_entity_poly.type
_entity_poly.pdbx_seq_one_letter_code
_entity_poly.pdbx_strand_id
1 'polypeptide(L)'
;LIIVYGFLMYTAATFLSNGSELLLEILGPDIVGGLFLPILGALPDAMLILVSGLSGSAEVAQNQVAVGMGLLAGSTVLLLTIIWRTCVIVGKCDIEDSIALDSTDTRGFSLTGSGISTDIWTSYAARIMVISVIPFVIVQLPQMLNSTSGKHLAVLIGFVISVCLLISYCLYQIFQPWIQKRKLEYIKHKHVIL
;
A
#
# COMPACT_ATOMS: atom_id res chain seq x y z
N LEU A 1 10.37 -20.56 18.14
CA LEU A 1 9.06 -20.33 17.49
C LEU A 1 9.10 -19.11 16.55
N ILE A 2 9.45 -17.91 17.05
CA ILE A 2 9.45 -16.66 16.27
C ILE A 2 10.34 -16.71 15.02
N ILE A 3 11.58 -17.22 15.14
CA ILE A 3 12.51 -17.33 14.00
C ILE A 3 11.96 -18.26 12.91
N VAL A 4 11.41 -19.41 13.33
CA VAL A 4 10.80 -20.39 12.40
C VAL A 4 9.57 -19.80 11.71
N TYR A 5 8.71 -19.13 12.46
CA TYR A 5 7.53 -18.46 11.90
C TYR A 5 7.92 -17.32 10.95
N GLY A 6 8.90 -16.50 11.32
CA GLY A 6 9.43 -15.45 10.46
C GLY A 6 10.03 -15.99 9.16
N PHE A 7 10.78 -17.09 9.23
CA PHE A 7 11.30 -17.77 8.05
C PHE A 7 10.16 -18.26 7.14
N LEU A 8 9.16 -18.94 7.70
CA LEU A 8 8.00 -19.42 6.93
C LEU A 8 7.22 -18.27 6.28
N MET A 9 6.98 -17.17 7.00
CA MET A 9 6.33 -15.97 6.45
C MET A 9 7.15 -15.34 5.33
N TYR A 10 8.47 -15.24 5.50
CA TYR A 10 9.36 -14.75 4.45
C TYR A 10 9.31 -15.63 3.20
N THR A 11 9.34 -16.96 3.36
CA THR A 11 9.20 -17.91 2.25
C THR A 11 7.83 -17.79 1.57
N ALA A 12 6.75 -17.68 2.34
CA ALA A 12 5.40 -17.50 1.81
C ALA A 12 5.26 -16.18 1.02
N ALA A 13 5.79 -15.08 1.57
CA ALA A 13 5.83 -13.78 0.89
C ALA A 13 6.64 -13.85 -0.42
N THR A 14 7.75 -14.59 -0.42
CA THR A 14 8.59 -14.80 -1.61
C THR A 14 7.83 -15.57 -2.70
N PHE A 15 7.16 -16.68 -2.34
CA PHE A 15 6.33 -17.43 -3.28
C PHE A 15 5.15 -16.61 -3.82
N LEU A 16 4.50 -15.83 -2.96
CA LEU A 16 3.41 -14.94 -3.34
C LEU A 16 3.90 -13.86 -4.32
N SER A 17 5.06 -13.26 -4.06
CA SER A 17 5.67 -12.27 -4.95
C SER A 17 6.00 -12.88 -6.32
N ASN A 18 6.71 -14.01 -6.35
CA ASN A 18 7.08 -14.68 -7.61
C ASN A 18 5.83 -15.14 -8.39
N GLY A 19 4.84 -15.69 -7.70
CA GLY A 19 3.56 -16.07 -8.31
C GLY A 19 2.80 -14.87 -8.88
N SER A 20 2.82 -13.72 -8.18
CA SER A 20 2.21 -12.47 -8.66
C SER A 20 2.86 -11.95 -9.94
N GLU A 21 4.18 -12.11 -10.08
CA GLU A 21 4.93 -11.70 -11.26
C GLU A 21 4.61 -12.60 -12.46
N LEU A 22 4.61 -13.92 -12.25
CA LEU A 22 4.25 -14.89 -13.29
C LEU A 22 2.80 -14.69 -13.77
N LEU A 23 1.88 -14.45 -12.84
CA LEU A 23 0.48 -14.18 -13.17
C LEU A 23 0.33 -12.88 -13.98
N LEU A 24 1.11 -11.84 -13.65
CA LEU A 24 1.14 -10.58 -14.40
C LEU A 24 1.66 -10.78 -15.83
N GLU A 25 2.65 -11.64 -16.00
CA GLU A 25 3.24 -11.94 -17.30
C GLU A 25 2.28 -12.71 -18.22
N ILE A 26 1.59 -13.71 -17.68
CA ILE A 26 0.65 -14.55 -18.44
C ILE A 26 -0.65 -13.80 -18.75
N LEU A 27 -1.21 -13.09 -17.77
CA LEU A 27 -2.59 -12.61 -17.82
C LEU A 27 -2.72 -11.11 -18.09
N GLY A 28 -1.61 -10.38 -18.10
CA GLY A 28 -1.54 -8.97 -18.47
C GLY A 28 -1.87 -7.98 -17.33
N PRO A 29 -1.57 -6.69 -17.52
CA PRO A 29 -1.58 -5.68 -16.46
C PRO A 29 -2.96 -5.15 -16.06
N ASP A 30 -3.99 -5.36 -16.89
CA ASP A 30 -5.26 -4.64 -16.78
C ASP A 30 -6.10 -5.10 -15.57
N ILE A 31 -6.95 -6.13 -15.74
CA ILE A 31 -7.83 -6.58 -14.65
C ILE A 31 -7.04 -7.34 -13.58
N VAL A 32 -6.10 -8.17 -14.00
CA VAL A 32 -5.41 -9.09 -13.08
C VAL A 32 -4.28 -8.37 -12.36
N GLY A 33 -3.47 -7.61 -13.10
CA GLY A 33 -2.50 -6.73 -12.48
C GLY A 33 -3.16 -5.68 -11.59
N GLY A 34 -4.18 -4.99 -12.11
CA GLY A 34 -4.79 -3.86 -11.42
C GLY A 34 -5.61 -4.25 -10.19
N LEU A 35 -6.38 -5.34 -10.23
CA LEU A 35 -7.32 -5.70 -9.16
C LEU A 35 -6.91 -6.97 -8.41
N PHE A 36 -6.49 -8.00 -9.13
CA PHE A 36 -6.27 -9.33 -8.55
C PHE A 36 -5.00 -9.40 -7.71
N LEU A 37 -3.89 -8.80 -8.19
CA LEU A 37 -2.62 -8.81 -7.44
C LEU A 37 -2.68 -8.04 -6.12
N PRO A 38 -3.28 -6.83 -6.04
CA PRO A 38 -3.48 -6.15 -4.76
C PRO A 38 -4.34 -6.96 -3.79
N ILE A 39 -5.40 -7.60 -4.28
CA ILE A 39 -6.27 -8.46 -3.45
C ILE A 39 -5.49 -9.67 -2.93
N LEU A 40 -4.68 -10.32 -3.77
CA LEU A 40 -3.81 -11.45 -3.35
C LEU A 40 -2.79 -11.03 -2.30
N GLY A 41 -2.25 -9.82 -2.40
CA GLY A 41 -1.32 -9.25 -1.41
C GLY A 41 -1.97 -8.99 -0.05
N ALA A 42 -3.24 -8.58 -0.04
CA ALA A 42 -4.02 -8.34 1.18
C ALA A 42 -4.75 -9.60 1.70
N LEU A 43 -4.79 -10.67 0.91
CA LEU A 43 -5.51 -11.90 1.20
C LEU A 43 -5.09 -12.56 2.53
N PRO A 44 -3.79 -12.69 2.87
CA PRO A 44 -3.39 -13.34 4.11
C PRO A 44 -3.91 -12.59 5.35
N ASP A 45 -3.82 -11.26 5.35
CA ASP A 45 -4.30 -10.41 6.43
C ASP A 45 -5.84 -10.48 6.54
N ALA A 46 -6.53 -10.41 5.41
CA ALA A 46 -7.99 -10.52 5.36
C ALA A 46 -8.49 -11.89 5.84
N MET A 47 -7.81 -12.98 5.47
CA MET A 47 -8.17 -14.34 5.90
C MET A 47 -7.99 -14.54 7.39
N LEU A 48 -6.90 -14.03 7.99
CA LEU A 48 -6.68 -14.10 9.43
C LEU A 48 -7.79 -13.39 10.21
N ILE A 49 -8.25 -12.24 9.72
CA ILE A 49 -9.36 -11.49 10.33
C ILE A 49 -10.70 -12.22 10.14
N LEU A 50 -10.98 -12.71 8.92
CA LEU A 50 -12.25 -13.39 8.59
C LEU A 50 -12.43 -14.72 9.32
N VAL A 51 -11.41 -15.58 9.32
CA VAL A 51 -11.46 -16.88 10.01
C VAL A 51 -11.69 -16.67 11.50
N SER A 52 -11.01 -15.68 12.09
CA SER A 52 -11.15 -15.39 13.52
C SER A 52 -12.50 -14.78 13.89
N GLY A 53 -13.12 -14.03 12.98
CA GLY A 53 -14.47 -13.49 13.16
C GLY A 53 -15.59 -14.54 13.04
N LEU A 54 -15.38 -15.56 12.20
CA LEU A 54 -16.36 -16.64 11.98
C LEU A 54 -16.27 -17.77 13.01
N SER A 55 -15.10 -18.01 13.61
CA SER A 55 -14.88 -19.12 14.54
C SER A 55 -14.76 -18.73 16.02
N GLY A 56 -14.81 -17.44 16.35
CA GLY A 56 -14.56 -16.92 17.71
C GLY A 56 -15.80 -16.37 18.42
N SER A 57 -15.71 -16.19 19.75
CA SER A 57 -16.68 -15.39 20.50
C SER A 57 -16.59 -13.91 20.12
N ALA A 58 -17.59 -13.10 20.50
CA ALA A 58 -17.57 -11.66 20.26
C ALA A 58 -16.30 -10.98 20.82
N GLU A 59 -15.75 -11.45 21.95
CA GLU A 59 -14.52 -10.89 22.50
C GLU A 59 -13.29 -11.19 21.63
N VAL A 60 -13.21 -12.41 21.08
CA VAL A 60 -12.11 -12.82 20.19
C VAL A 60 -12.18 -12.03 18.89
N ALA A 61 -13.37 -11.83 18.32
CA ALA A 61 -13.56 -11.03 17.12
C ALA A 61 -13.11 -9.57 17.33
N GLN A 62 -13.47 -8.95 18.46
CA GLN A 62 -13.04 -7.58 18.78
C GLN A 62 -11.52 -7.46 18.93
N ASN A 63 -10.88 -8.41 19.62
CA ASN A 63 -9.42 -8.43 19.76
C ASN A 63 -8.72 -8.55 18.40
N GLN A 64 -9.24 -9.38 17.51
CA GLN A 64 -8.64 -9.60 16.18
C GLN A 64 -8.85 -8.41 15.26
N VAL A 65 -10.00 -7.74 15.33
CA VAL A 65 -10.22 -6.47 14.63
C VAL A 65 -9.25 -5.40 15.13
N ALA A 66 -9.01 -5.31 16.43
CA ALA A 66 -8.02 -4.39 17.00
C ALA A 66 -6.58 -4.69 16.53
N VAL A 67 -6.19 -5.97 16.52
CA VAL A 67 -4.89 -6.41 15.97
C VAL A 67 -4.79 -6.07 14.48
N GLY A 68 -5.82 -6.34 13.68
CA GLY A 68 -5.85 -6.02 12.25
C GLY A 68 -5.71 -4.53 11.97
N MET A 69 -6.44 -3.68 12.69
CA MET A 69 -6.30 -2.22 12.59
C MET A 69 -4.90 -1.74 13.01
N GLY A 70 -4.33 -2.33 14.07
CA GLY A 70 -2.98 -2.02 14.53
C GLY A 70 -1.91 -2.39 13.51
N LEU A 71 -2.03 -3.56 12.87
CA LEU A 71 -1.11 -4.01 11.81
C LEU A 71 -1.21 -3.12 10.56
N LEU A 72 -2.42 -2.77 10.13
CA LEU A 72 -2.66 -1.88 8.99
C LEU A 72 -2.08 -0.47 9.22
N ALA A 73 -2.33 0.11 10.39
CA ALA A 73 -1.77 1.41 10.75
C ALA A 73 -0.24 1.34 10.88
N GLY A 74 0.29 0.32 11.56
CA GLY A 74 1.72 0.13 11.74
C GLY A 74 2.47 -0.05 10.43
N SER A 75 1.95 -0.84 9.48
CA SER A 75 2.57 -1.04 8.17
C SER A 75 2.56 0.24 7.33
N THR A 76 1.47 1.02 7.37
CA THR A 76 1.38 2.30 6.67
C THR A 76 2.38 3.32 7.23
N VAL A 77 2.51 3.40 8.56
CA VAL A 77 3.51 4.25 9.22
C VAL A 77 4.93 3.81 8.85
N LEU A 78 5.21 2.50 8.87
CA LEU A 78 6.51 1.94 8.48
C LEU A 78 6.87 2.31 7.03
N LEU A 79 5.91 2.17 6.11
CA LEU A 79 6.09 2.49 4.69
C LEU A 79 6.39 3.99 4.49
N LEU A 80 5.62 4.87 5.13
CA LEU A 80 5.76 6.32 4.97
C LEU A 80 6.96 6.93 5.71
N THR A 81 7.46 6.28 6.76
CA THR A 81 8.53 6.83 7.60
C THR A 81 9.90 6.23 7.29
N ILE A 82 10.05 4.92 7.44
CA ILE A 82 11.35 4.25 7.33
C ILE A 82 11.62 3.91 5.88
N ILE A 83 10.72 3.16 5.24
CA ILE A 83 10.96 2.65 3.88
C ILE A 83 11.05 3.81 2.89
N TRP A 84 10.07 4.73 2.90
CA TRP A 84 10.10 5.91 2.05
C TRP A 84 11.36 6.75 2.27
N ARG A 85 11.76 7.01 3.52
CA ARG A 85 12.99 7.77 3.82
C ARG A 85 14.25 7.06 3.30
N THR A 86 14.36 5.75 3.47
CA THR A 86 15.48 4.98 2.95
C THR A 86 15.52 5.04 1.42
N CYS A 87 14.37 4.87 0.75
CA CYS A 87 14.27 5.06 -0.69
C CYS A 87 14.68 6.48 -1.10
N VAL A 88 14.33 7.49 -0.31
CA VAL A 88 14.70 8.87 -0.60
C VAL A 88 16.21 9.12 -0.47
N ILE A 89 16.83 8.55 0.56
CA ILE A 89 18.27 8.71 0.80
C ILE A 89 19.08 7.96 -0.27
N VAL A 90 18.69 6.74 -0.62
CA VAL A 90 19.40 5.90 -1.60
C VAL A 90 19.15 6.34 -3.04
N GLY A 91 17.93 6.79 -3.36
CA GLY A 91 17.56 7.20 -4.72
C GLY A 91 17.92 8.64 -5.07
N LYS A 92 18.56 9.37 -4.15
CA LYS A 92 18.90 10.77 -4.32
C LYS A 92 19.99 10.93 -5.41
N CYS A 93 19.75 11.83 -6.35
CA CYS A 93 20.70 12.18 -7.41
C CYS A 93 21.05 13.67 -7.33
N ASP A 94 22.20 14.06 -7.87
CA ASP A 94 22.57 15.48 -7.99
C ASP A 94 21.59 16.22 -8.89
N ILE A 95 21.16 17.42 -8.47
CA ILE A 95 20.26 18.28 -9.22
C ILE A 95 21.10 19.36 -9.93
N GLU A 96 21.04 19.37 -11.25
CA GLU A 96 21.60 20.43 -12.09
C GLU A 96 20.46 20.99 -12.98
N ASP A 97 20.25 22.30 -12.96
CA ASP A 97 19.18 23.00 -13.70
C ASP A 97 17.76 22.41 -13.54
N SER A 98 17.39 22.02 -12.31
CA SER A 98 16.06 21.46 -11.96
C SER A 98 15.78 20.06 -12.51
N ILE A 99 16.79 19.37 -13.05
CA ILE A 99 16.70 17.98 -13.52
C ILE A 99 17.70 17.15 -12.70
N ALA A 100 17.27 15.98 -12.24
CA ALA A 100 18.16 15.03 -11.58
C ALA A 100 19.07 14.36 -12.62
N LEU A 101 20.38 14.47 -12.46
CA LEU A 101 21.34 13.76 -13.30
C LEU A 101 21.40 12.29 -12.89
N ASP A 102 21.09 11.40 -13.84
CA ASP A 102 21.01 9.97 -13.56
C ASP A 102 22.36 9.41 -13.11
N SER A 103 22.32 8.60 -12.05
CA SER A 103 23.47 7.84 -11.52
C SER A 103 24.71 8.64 -11.08
N THR A 104 24.57 9.95 -10.81
CA THR A 104 25.66 10.78 -10.24
C THR A 104 25.27 11.31 -8.86
N ASP A 105 25.95 10.83 -7.81
CA ASP A 105 25.87 11.35 -6.44
C ASP A 105 27.27 11.81 -6.00
N THR A 106 27.67 13.01 -6.45
CA THR A 106 28.89 13.67 -5.99
C THR A 106 28.63 14.54 -4.76
N ARG A 107 27.38 14.85 -4.43
CA ARG A 107 27.02 15.76 -3.32
C ARG A 107 26.35 15.03 -2.16
N GLY A 108 27.16 14.27 -1.41
CA GLY A 108 26.85 13.59 -0.13
C GLY A 108 25.53 13.99 0.57
N PHE A 109 25.56 14.91 1.55
CA PHE A 109 24.35 15.39 2.25
C PHE A 109 24.04 16.86 1.90
N SER A 110 23.77 17.16 0.63
CA SER A 110 23.25 18.47 0.23
C SER A 110 21.72 18.52 0.35
N LEU A 111 21.19 19.47 1.13
CA LEU A 111 19.74 19.71 1.33
C LEU A 111 19.07 20.46 0.16
N THR A 112 19.85 21.10 -0.70
CA THR A 112 19.35 22.00 -1.76
C THR A 112 19.83 21.63 -3.17
N GLY A 113 20.83 20.75 -3.31
CA GLY A 113 21.42 20.39 -4.60
C GLY A 113 21.27 18.92 -4.98
N SER A 114 20.43 18.17 -4.27
CA SER A 114 20.29 16.73 -4.46
C SER A 114 18.86 16.31 -4.12
N GLY A 115 18.24 15.46 -4.94
CA GLY A 115 16.84 15.07 -4.80
C GLY A 115 16.41 13.99 -5.79
N ILE A 116 15.10 13.78 -5.88
CA ILE A 116 14.52 12.68 -6.65
C ILE A 116 13.47 13.25 -7.58
N SER A 117 13.60 12.92 -8.86
CA SER A 117 12.57 13.25 -9.84
C SER A 117 11.43 12.24 -9.70
N THR A 118 10.26 12.70 -9.25
CA THR A 118 9.04 11.89 -9.22
C THR A 118 8.19 12.18 -10.45
N ASP A 119 7.67 11.16 -11.08
CA ASP A 119 6.75 11.32 -12.19
C ASP A 119 5.35 11.84 -11.74
N ILE A 120 4.60 12.41 -12.69
CA ILE A 120 3.27 12.96 -12.44
C ILE A 120 2.29 11.91 -11.87
N TRP A 121 2.42 10.64 -12.27
CA TRP A 121 1.53 9.55 -11.85
C TRP A 121 1.77 9.18 -10.39
N THR A 122 3.03 9.16 -9.96
CA THR A 122 3.40 9.00 -8.54
C THR A 122 2.79 10.11 -7.68
N SER A 123 2.74 11.34 -8.18
CA SER A 123 2.07 12.45 -7.48
C SER A 123 0.56 12.27 -7.38
N TYR A 124 -0.10 11.75 -8.44
CA TYR A 124 -1.52 11.39 -8.36
C TYR A 124 -1.78 10.27 -7.34
N ALA A 125 -0.95 9.23 -7.33
CA ALA A 125 -1.07 8.13 -6.37
C ALA A 125 -0.95 8.62 -4.91
N ALA A 126 -0.01 9.54 -4.63
CA ALA A 126 0.12 10.16 -3.31
C ALA A 126 -1.14 10.93 -2.89
N ARG A 127 -1.77 11.67 -3.82
CA ARG A 127 -3.05 12.36 -3.54
C ARG A 127 -4.18 11.39 -3.25
N ILE A 128 -4.27 10.29 -4.00
CA ILE A 128 -5.28 9.23 -3.76
C ILE A 128 -5.09 8.62 -2.37
N MET A 129 -3.85 8.38 -1.95
CA MET A 129 -3.52 7.89 -0.60
C MET A 129 -3.92 8.88 0.51
N VAL A 130 -3.79 10.19 0.30
CA VAL A 130 -4.26 11.20 1.27
C VAL A 130 -5.79 11.22 1.35
N ILE A 131 -6.47 11.11 0.21
CA ILE A 131 -7.94 11.08 0.14
C ILE A 131 -8.51 9.88 0.92
N SER A 132 -7.83 8.73 0.92
CA SER A 132 -8.30 7.54 1.65
C SER A 132 -8.29 7.69 3.18
N VAL A 133 -7.70 8.76 3.72
CA VAL A 133 -7.73 9.10 5.15
C VAL A 133 -9.06 9.76 5.56
N ILE A 134 -9.85 10.29 4.61
CA ILE A 134 -11.11 11.01 4.88
C ILE A 134 -12.11 10.17 5.69
N PRO A 135 -12.42 8.89 5.35
CA PRO A 135 -13.32 8.06 6.16
C PRO A 135 -12.87 7.93 7.61
N PHE A 136 -11.55 7.84 7.85
CA PHE A 136 -10.98 7.70 9.19
C PHE A 136 -11.20 8.97 10.02
N VAL A 137 -10.98 10.15 9.42
CA VAL A 137 -11.24 11.45 10.06
C VAL A 137 -12.73 11.58 10.42
N ILE A 138 -13.63 11.20 9.52
CA ILE A 138 -15.08 11.25 9.75
C ILE A 138 -15.50 10.39 10.96
N VAL A 139 -14.94 9.18 11.08
CA VAL A 139 -15.24 8.28 12.20
C VAL A 139 -14.62 8.76 13.52
N GLN A 140 -13.46 9.43 13.48
CA GLN A 140 -12.79 9.92 14.69
C GLN A 140 -13.42 11.18 15.29
N LEU A 141 -13.98 12.07 14.48
CA LEU A 141 -14.56 13.34 14.96
C LEU A 141 -15.63 13.19 16.06
N PRO A 142 -16.66 12.33 15.93
CA PRO A 142 -17.65 12.11 16.99
C PRO A 142 -17.08 11.43 18.24
N GLN A 143 -16.00 10.64 18.10
CA GLN A 143 -15.33 10.01 19.23
C GLN A 143 -14.57 11.05 20.06
N MET A 144 -13.89 11.99 19.41
CA MET A 144 -13.19 13.08 20.09
C MET A 144 -14.15 14.05 20.79
N LEU A 145 -15.35 14.23 20.27
CA LEU A 145 -16.36 15.14 20.82
C LEU A 145 -17.30 14.48 21.85
N ASN A 146 -17.07 13.22 22.24
CA ASN A 146 -17.88 12.46 23.21
C ASN A 146 -19.40 12.40 22.93
N SER A 147 -19.84 12.73 21.72
CA SER A 147 -21.26 12.77 21.37
C SER A 147 -21.79 11.34 21.15
N THR A 148 -22.72 10.88 21.98
CA THR A 148 -23.24 9.51 21.95
C THR A 148 -24.26 9.28 20.82
N SER A 149 -25.10 10.27 20.51
CA SER A 149 -26.13 10.16 19.45
C SER A 149 -25.55 10.15 18.03
N GLY A 150 -24.37 10.75 17.81
CA GLY A 150 -23.78 10.88 16.47
C GLY A 150 -22.87 9.73 16.04
N LYS A 151 -22.45 8.85 16.97
CA LYS A 151 -21.44 7.80 16.70
C LYS A 151 -21.89 6.80 15.63
N HIS A 152 -23.09 6.24 15.78
CA HIS A 152 -23.61 5.26 14.82
C HIS A 152 -23.80 5.84 13.42
N LEU A 153 -24.30 7.09 13.35
CA LEU A 153 -24.51 7.79 12.08
C LEU A 153 -23.18 8.11 11.39
N ALA A 154 -22.16 8.57 12.14
CA ALA A 154 -20.84 8.83 11.58
C ALA A 154 -20.12 7.57 11.12
N VAL A 155 -20.25 6.45 11.84
CA VAL A 155 -19.73 5.14 11.39
C VAL A 155 -20.40 4.70 10.09
N LEU A 156 -21.73 4.86 9.97
CA LEU A 156 -22.45 4.52 8.75
C LEU A 156 -22.00 5.40 7.56
N ILE A 157 -21.87 6.71 7.76
CA ILE A 157 -21.37 7.64 6.74
C ILE A 157 -19.94 7.29 6.33
N GLY A 158 -19.05 7.05 7.30
CA GLY A 158 -17.67 6.65 7.05
C GLY A 158 -17.60 5.33 6.27
N PHE A 159 -18.46 4.36 6.60
CA PHE A 159 -18.56 3.10 5.88
C PHE A 159 -18.99 3.29 4.42
N VAL A 160 -20.05 4.07 4.17
CA VAL A 160 -20.51 4.36 2.80
C VAL A 160 -19.42 5.04 1.98
N ILE A 161 -18.74 6.05 2.54
CA ILE A 161 -17.65 6.76 1.86
C ILE A 161 -16.48 5.81 1.58
N SER A 162 -16.12 4.94 2.54
CA SER A 162 -15.05 3.95 2.35
C SER A 162 -15.36 2.98 1.20
N VAL A 163 -16.59 2.47 1.12
CA VAL A 163 -17.03 1.59 0.02
C VAL A 163 -17.00 2.33 -1.31
N CYS A 164 -17.50 3.57 -1.38
CA CYS A 164 -17.45 4.38 -2.60
C CYS A 164 -16.00 4.63 -3.06
N LEU A 165 -15.10 5.02 -2.14
CA LEU A 165 -13.70 5.24 -2.45
C LEU A 165 -12.99 3.96 -2.91
N LEU A 166 -13.32 2.81 -2.30
CA LEU A 166 -12.79 1.51 -2.72
C LEU A 166 -13.21 1.18 -4.16
N ILE A 167 -14.50 1.36 -4.49
CA ILE A 167 -15.01 1.13 -5.85
C ILE A 167 -14.32 2.10 -6.84
N SER A 168 -14.21 3.39 -6.51
CA SER A 168 -13.52 4.37 -7.33
C SER A 168 -12.04 4.02 -7.54
N TYR A 169 -11.35 3.53 -6.50
CA TYR A 169 -9.96 3.10 -6.58
C TYR A 169 -9.81 1.87 -7.49
N CYS A 170 -10.67 0.86 -7.34
CA CYS A 170 -10.68 -0.32 -8.21
C CYS A 170 -10.91 0.06 -9.67
N LEU A 171 -11.87 0.95 -9.95
CA LEU A 171 -12.12 1.44 -11.30
C LEU A 171 -10.91 2.21 -11.85
N TYR A 172 -10.32 3.11 -11.05
CA TYR A 172 -9.10 3.83 -11.43
C TYR A 172 -7.97 2.87 -11.80
N GLN A 173 -7.78 1.79 -11.03
CA GLN A 173 -6.70 0.85 -11.24
C GLN A 173 -6.91 -0.03 -12.49
N ILE A 174 -8.17 -0.33 -12.84
CA ILE A 174 -8.52 -1.03 -14.08
C ILE A 174 -8.30 -0.14 -15.32
N PHE A 175 -8.71 1.13 -15.26
CA PHE A 175 -8.57 2.06 -16.39
C PHE A 175 -7.15 2.59 -16.57
N GLN A 176 -6.38 2.67 -15.49
CA GLN A 176 -5.00 3.18 -15.49
C GLN A 176 -4.05 2.21 -14.77
N PRO A 177 -3.78 1.02 -15.35
CA PRO A 177 -2.87 0.02 -14.76
C PRO A 177 -1.39 0.38 -14.99
N TRP A 178 -1.05 1.65 -14.82
CA TRP A 178 0.27 2.20 -15.11
C TRP A 178 1.36 1.53 -14.25
N ILE A 179 1.10 1.32 -12.94
CA ILE A 179 2.02 0.62 -12.02
C ILE A 179 2.35 -0.77 -12.54
N GLN A 180 1.33 -1.48 -13.02
CA GLN A 180 1.44 -2.85 -13.45
C GLN A 180 2.15 -2.97 -14.79
N LYS A 181 1.94 -2.00 -15.69
CA LYS A 181 2.72 -1.87 -16.93
C LYS A 181 4.20 -1.65 -16.63
N ARG A 182 4.55 -0.71 -15.73
CA ARG A 182 5.96 -0.53 -15.31
C ARG A 182 6.52 -1.80 -14.68
N LYS A 183 5.80 -2.45 -13.77
CA LYS A 183 6.24 -3.70 -13.13
C LYS A 183 6.54 -4.78 -14.18
N LEU A 184 5.67 -4.91 -15.18
CA LEU A 184 5.86 -5.85 -16.28
C LEU A 184 7.08 -5.50 -17.15
N GLU A 185 7.32 -4.23 -17.45
CA GLU A 185 8.52 -3.77 -18.17
C GLU A 185 9.80 -4.12 -17.39
N TYR A 186 9.83 -3.89 -16.08
CA TYR A 186 10.94 -4.27 -15.22
C TYR A 186 11.19 -5.78 -15.21
N ILE A 187 10.12 -6.60 -15.12
CA ILE A 187 10.23 -8.06 -15.16
C ILE A 187 10.79 -8.52 -16.51
N LYS A 188 10.31 -7.95 -17.62
CA LYS A 188 10.81 -8.24 -18.96
C LYS A 188 12.29 -7.88 -19.11
N HIS A 189 12.71 -6.70 -18.62
CA HIS A 189 14.12 -6.30 -18.62
C HIS A 189 15.00 -7.26 -17.81
N LYS A 190 14.54 -7.69 -16.64
CA LYS A 190 15.26 -8.66 -15.81
C LYS A 190 15.46 -10.00 -16.52
N HIS A 191 14.47 -10.47 -17.30
CA HIS A 191 14.56 -11.70 -18.08
C HIS A 191 15.49 -11.59 -19.30
N VAL A 192 15.69 -10.40 -19.86
CA VAL A 192 16.59 -10.20 -21.02
C VAL A 192 18.06 -10.13 -20.61
N ILE A 193 18.34 -9.72 -19.37
CA ILE A 193 19.70 -9.55 -18.84
C ILE A 193 20.27 -10.87 -18.26
N LEU A 194 19.42 -11.86 -17.98
CA LEU A 194 19.78 -13.14 -17.34
C LEU A 194 19.79 -14.28 -18.37
#